data_AF-A0A4R4YR06-F1
#
_entry.id   AF-A0A4R4YR06-F1
#
_cell.length_a   1.000
_cell.length_b   1.000
_cell.length_c   1.000
_cell.angle_alpha   90.00
_cell.angle_beta   90.00
_cell.angle_gamma   90.00
#
_symmetry.space_group_name_H-M   'P 1'
#
loop_
_entity.id
_entity.type
_entity.pdbx_description
1 polymer ?
#
loop_
_entity_poly.entity_id
_entity_poly.type
_entity_poly.pdbx_seq_one_letter_code
_entity_poly.pdbx_strand_id
1 'polypeptide(L)'
;MSNTRHEFAAAEIIDLLSELDKRLKTRGIPASIFVVGGAAIAVSSHETPRRTEDIAAITHDEIVLDEARAMAAQRKLPEGWLNTQASAWMPPLPEGVLQHSEAPGLQITYASDEFLMATKLIAQRRKDAADIITLAGRLGMENATADDLEQVISRYYTDEDALEFIVDGEDVGREIHLLAVKAERLLATHQAGSTRVAPTAGAVAPAVRRQNRGSTPERG
;
A
#
# COMPACT_ATOMS: atom_id res chain seq x y z
N MET A 1 -25.85 11.96 -9.90
CA MET A 1 -25.00 10.91 -10.51
C MET A 1 -23.96 10.54 -9.46
N SER A 2 -23.98 9.31 -8.96
CA SER A 2 -22.93 8.83 -8.05
C SER A 2 -21.61 8.85 -8.82
N ASN A 3 -20.77 9.84 -8.56
CA ASN A 3 -19.43 9.92 -9.14
C ASN A 3 -18.55 8.93 -8.35
N THR A 4 -18.80 7.64 -8.54
CA THR A 4 -18.01 6.59 -7.89
C THR A 4 -16.62 6.67 -8.50
N ARG A 5 -15.67 7.23 -7.75
CA ARG A 5 -14.26 7.26 -8.13
C ARG A 5 -13.81 5.82 -8.35
N HIS A 6 -13.21 5.54 -9.51
CA HIS A 6 -12.67 4.21 -9.81
C HIS A 6 -11.58 3.87 -8.80
N GLU A 7 -11.60 2.65 -8.28
CA GLU A 7 -10.53 2.17 -7.40
C GLU A 7 -10.03 0.82 -7.91
N PHE A 8 -8.70 0.72 -8.03
CA PHE A 8 -7.99 -0.44 -8.54
C PHE A 8 -7.70 -1.41 -7.41
N ALA A 9 -8.12 -2.67 -7.58
CA ALA A 9 -7.68 -3.78 -6.72
C ALA A 9 -6.41 -4.42 -7.31
N ALA A 10 -5.69 -5.20 -6.51
CA ALA A 10 -4.44 -5.86 -6.92
C ALA A 10 -4.53 -6.61 -8.27
N ALA A 11 -5.59 -7.38 -8.48
CA ALA A 11 -5.80 -8.13 -9.73
C ALA A 11 -5.94 -7.21 -10.95
N GLU A 12 -6.62 -6.07 -10.80
CA GLU A 12 -6.79 -5.09 -11.88
C GLU A 12 -5.48 -4.34 -12.16
N ILE A 13 -4.71 -4.01 -11.11
CA ILE A 13 -3.37 -3.42 -11.25
C ILE A 13 -2.48 -4.35 -12.08
N ILE A 14 -2.44 -5.63 -11.72
CA ILE A 14 -1.62 -6.64 -12.41
C ILE A 14 -2.09 -6.81 -13.86
N ASP A 15 -3.40 -6.84 -14.13
CA ASP A 15 -3.93 -6.95 -15.49
C ASP A 15 -3.54 -5.75 -16.36
N LEU A 16 -3.69 -4.53 -15.83
CA LEU A 16 -3.35 -3.30 -16.55
C LEU A 16 -1.85 -3.21 -16.84
N LEU A 17 -1.00 -3.50 -15.86
CA LEU A 17 0.44 -3.48 -16.08
C LEU A 17 0.90 -4.59 -17.04
N SER A 18 0.24 -5.75 -17.03
CA SER A 18 0.50 -6.83 -17.99
C SER A 18 0.06 -6.48 -19.41
N GLU A 19 -1.03 -5.74 -19.58
CA GLU A 19 -1.46 -5.22 -20.88
C GLU A 19 -0.47 -4.17 -21.41
N LEU A 20 0.01 -3.28 -20.54
CA LEU A 20 1.02 -2.29 -20.89
C LEU A 20 2.34 -2.94 -21.35
N ASP A 21 2.81 -3.96 -20.63
CA ASP A 21 3.94 -4.79 -21.04
C ASP A 21 3.74 -5.42 -22.43
N LYS A 22 2.58 -6.04 -22.69
CA LYS A 22 2.27 -6.64 -24.00
C LYS A 22 2.31 -5.62 -25.14
N ARG A 23 1.83 -4.40 -24.92
CA ARG A 23 1.87 -3.32 -25.92
C ARG A 23 3.29 -2.91 -26.23
N LEU A 24 4.11 -2.69 -25.20
CA LEU A 24 5.52 -2.33 -25.35
C LEU A 24 6.31 -3.44 -26.05
N LYS A 25 6.05 -4.72 -25.72
CA LYS A 25 6.60 -5.89 -26.44
C LYS A 25 6.23 -5.89 -27.92
N THR A 26 4.96 -5.67 -28.23
CA THR A 26 4.47 -5.64 -29.62
C THR A 26 5.15 -4.54 -30.43
N ARG A 27 5.50 -3.43 -29.79
CA ARG A 27 6.20 -2.29 -30.40
C ARG A 27 7.73 -2.44 -30.43
N GLY A 28 8.28 -3.48 -29.80
CA GLY A 28 9.73 -3.65 -29.69
C GLY A 28 10.41 -2.64 -28.77
N ILE A 29 9.67 -2.04 -27.84
CA ILE A 29 10.17 -0.95 -26.98
C ILE A 29 10.42 -1.50 -25.58
N PRO A 30 11.65 -1.42 -25.06
CA PRO A 30 11.94 -1.67 -23.65
C PRO A 30 11.64 -0.42 -22.82
N ALA A 31 11.08 -0.59 -21.63
CA ALA A 31 10.83 0.49 -20.67
C ALA A 31 10.82 -0.05 -19.23
N SER A 32 10.86 0.83 -18.24
CA SER A 32 10.80 0.49 -16.82
C SER A 32 9.78 1.34 -16.07
N ILE A 33 9.21 0.77 -15.00
CA ILE A 33 8.51 1.52 -13.96
C ILE A 33 8.92 1.04 -12.57
N PHE A 34 8.96 1.97 -11.62
CA PHE A 34 9.03 1.68 -10.19
C PHE A 34 7.69 2.03 -9.53
N VAL A 35 6.90 1.01 -9.20
CA VAL A 35 5.57 1.15 -8.61
C VAL A 35 5.69 1.42 -7.10
N VAL A 36 5.03 2.48 -6.64
CA VAL A 36 5.08 2.99 -5.27
C VAL A 36 3.67 3.18 -4.69
N GLY A 37 3.60 3.66 -3.45
CA GLY A 37 2.36 4.08 -2.81
C GLY A 37 1.32 2.97 -2.65
N GLY A 38 0.04 3.33 -2.75
CA GLY A 38 -1.07 2.42 -2.47
C GLY A 38 -1.15 1.23 -3.44
N ALA A 39 -0.69 1.39 -4.68
CA ALA A 39 -0.68 0.32 -5.66
C ALA A 39 0.34 -0.77 -5.34
N ALA A 40 1.57 -0.37 -4.92
CA ALA A 40 2.57 -1.32 -4.46
C ALA A 40 2.08 -2.09 -3.22
N ILE A 41 1.52 -1.37 -2.23
CA ILE A 41 0.92 -1.98 -1.04
C ILE A 41 -0.19 -2.95 -1.43
N ALA A 42 -1.09 -2.56 -2.34
CA ALA A 42 -2.21 -3.40 -2.76
C ALA A 42 -1.73 -4.72 -3.38
N VAL A 43 -0.73 -4.68 -4.27
CA VAL A 43 -0.19 -5.87 -4.93
C VAL A 43 0.60 -6.76 -3.96
N SER A 44 1.32 -6.19 -3.00
CA SER A 44 2.03 -6.95 -1.96
C SER A 44 1.13 -7.41 -0.80
N SER A 45 -0.15 -7.02 -0.79
CA SER A 45 -1.11 -7.44 0.25
C SER A 45 -1.68 -8.82 -0.02
N HIS A 46 -1.38 -9.79 0.85
CA HIS A 46 -1.99 -11.12 0.80
C HIS A 46 -3.26 -11.25 1.65
N GLU A 47 -3.39 -10.47 2.74
CA GLU A 47 -4.39 -10.72 3.78
C GLU A 47 -5.59 -9.78 3.75
N THR A 48 -5.41 -8.54 3.28
CA THR A 48 -6.47 -7.51 3.29
C THR A 48 -6.66 -6.93 1.89
N PRO A 49 -7.88 -6.95 1.33
CA PRO A 49 -8.17 -6.32 0.03
C PRO A 49 -7.98 -4.80 0.11
N ARG A 50 -6.83 -4.30 -0.33
CA ARG A 50 -6.55 -2.87 -0.50
C ARG A 50 -6.91 -2.42 -1.91
N ARG A 51 -7.66 -1.32 -2.03
CA ARG A 51 -8.02 -0.69 -3.31
C ARG A 51 -7.50 0.73 -3.36
N THR A 52 -6.94 1.18 -4.48
CA THR A 52 -6.29 2.50 -4.64
C THR A 52 -6.93 3.32 -5.74
N GLU A 53 -6.89 4.65 -5.64
CA GLU A 53 -7.49 5.55 -6.64
C GLU A 53 -6.70 5.59 -7.95
N ASP A 54 -5.42 5.23 -7.88
CA ASP A 54 -4.44 5.29 -8.96
C ASP A 54 -3.26 4.33 -8.73
N ILE A 55 -2.50 4.08 -9.79
CA ILE A 55 -1.20 3.40 -9.78
C ILE A 55 -0.12 4.46 -9.83
N ALA A 56 0.43 4.79 -8.66
CA ALA A 56 1.59 5.66 -8.57
C ALA A 56 2.85 4.90 -8.99
N ALA A 57 3.56 5.41 -9.98
CA ALA A 57 4.79 4.83 -10.48
C ALA A 57 5.77 5.91 -10.91
N ILE A 58 7.06 5.60 -10.88
CA ILE A 58 8.13 6.46 -11.38
C ILE A 58 8.71 5.83 -12.63
N THR A 59 9.02 6.64 -13.64
CA THR A 59 9.63 6.20 -14.89
C THR A 59 10.33 7.37 -15.58
N HIS A 60 11.33 7.06 -16.40
CA HIS A 60 11.95 8.00 -17.35
C HIS A 60 11.42 7.81 -18.77
N ASP A 61 10.58 6.80 -19.00
CA ASP A 61 10.14 6.37 -20.32
C ASP A 61 8.79 7.01 -20.65
N GLU A 62 8.78 8.17 -21.33
CA GLU A 62 7.54 8.89 -21.70
C GLU A 62 6.53 8.02 -22.46
N ILE A 63 7.02 7.05 -23.25
CA ILE A 63 6.20 6.09 -23.98
C ILE A 63 5.27 5.26 -23.08
N VAL A 64 5.66 5.01 -21.83
CA VAL A 64 4.83 4.33 -20.83
C VAL A 64 3.57 5.15 -20.55
N LEU A 65 3.71 6.48 -20.43
CA LEU A 65 2.60 7.40 -20.17
C LEU A 65 1.72 7.57 -21.40
N ASP A 66 2.31 7.59 -22.59
CA ASP A 66 1.56 7.63 -23.86
C ASP A 66 0.68 6.39 -24.04
N GLU A 67 1.24 5.20 -23.83
CA GLU A 67 0.50 3.95 -23.90
C GLU A 67 -0.55 3.86 -22.78
N ALA A 68 -0.25 4.33 -21.57
CA ALA A 68 -1.21 4.38 -20.49
C ALA A 68 -2.41 5.29 -20.82
N ARG A 69 -2.19 6.46 -21.44
CA ARG A 69 -3.28 7.33 -21.92
C ARG A 69 -4.11 6.68 -23.02
N ALA A 70 -3.45 5.99 -23.97
CA ALA A 70 -4.15 5.23 -25.00
C ALA A 70 -5.00 4.09 -24.40
N MET A 71 -4.48 3.38 -23.40
CA MET A 71 -5.22 2.37 -22.65
C MET A 71 -6.42 2.97 -21.92
N ALA A 72 -6.27 4.15 -21.32
CA ALA A 72 -7.36 4.82 -20.60
C ALA A 72 -8.56 5.07 -21.51
N ALA A 73 -8.33 5.58 -22.72
CA ALA A 73 -9.38 5.81 -23.71
C ALA A 73 -10.07 4.50 -24.15
N GLN A 74 -9.29 3.44 -24.36
CA GLN A 74 -9.81 2.15 -24.86
C GLN A 74 -10.57 1.36 -23.79
N ARG A 75 -10.09 1.38 -22.54
CA ARG A 75 -10.65 0.63 -21.41
C ARG A 75 -11.61 1.47 -20.55
N LYS A 76 -11.83 2.74 -20.90
CA LYS A 76 -12.65 3.70 -20.14
C LYS A 76 -12.16 3.87 -18.70
N LEU A 77 -10.83 3.89 -18.52
CA LEU A 77 -10.20 4.16 -17.23
C LEU A 77 -10.12 5.67 -16.99
N PRO A 78 -9.99 6.13 -15.74
CA PRO A 78 -9.54 7.49 -15.47
C PRO A 78 -8.23 7.79 -16.19
N GLU A 79 -8.08 8.98 -16.76
CA GLU A 79 -6.89 9.36 -17.54
C GLU A 79 -5.59 9.23 -16.72
N GLY A 80 -5.64 9.57 -15.44
CA GLY A 80 -4.52 9.45 -14.50
C GLY A 80 -4.43 8.10 -13.77
N TRP A 81 -4.94 7.01 -14.34
CA TRP A 81 -4.88 5.69 -13.69
C TRP A 81 -3.45 5.22 -13.42
N LEU A 82 -2.49 5.57 -14.30
CA LEU A 82 -1.05 5.47 -14.07
C LEU A 82 -0.53 6.91 -13.88
N ASN A 83 0.04 7.21 -12.72
CA ASN A 83 0.48 8.57 -12.38
C ASN A 83 1.94 8.61 -11.93
N THR A 84 2.63 9.69 -12.29
CA THR A 84 4.02 9.99 -11.89
C THR A 84 4.12 11.17 -10.94
N GLN A 85 3.00 11.64 -10.39
CA GLN A 85 3.00 12.81 -9.49
C GLN A 85 3.71 12.54 -8.16
N ALA A 86 3.85 11.26 -7.79
CA ALA A 86 4.60 10.87 -6.60
C ALA A 86 6.09 11.24 -6.70
N SER A 87 6.68 11.33 -7.90
CA SER A 87 8.13 11.46 -8.11
C SER A 87 8.77 12.61 -7.32
N ALA A 88 8.10 13.76 -7.21
CA ALA A 88 8.62 14.93 -6.49
C ALA A 88 8.69 14.75 -4.95
N TRP A 89 8.06 13.70 -4.42
CA TRP A 89 7.93 13.45 -2.99
C TRP A 89 8.70 12.20 -2.53
N MET A 90 9.42 11.55 -3.43
CA MET A 90 10.11 10.29 -3.16
C MET A 90 11.52 10.55 -2.60
N PRO A 91 12.00 9.68 -1.71
CA PRO A 91 13.43 9.67 -1.38
C PRO A 91 14.25 9.28 -2.63
N PRO A 92 15.58 9.43 -2.59
CA PRO A 92 16.46 8.85 -3.60
C PRO A 92 16.06 7.42 -3.95
N LEU A 93 15.92 7.17 -5.25
CA LEU A 93 15.49 5.87 -5.73
C LEU A 93 16.61 4.83 -5.57
N PRO A 94 16.28 3.56 -5.28
CA PRO A 94 17.28 2.50 -5.27
C PRO A 94 18.07 2.46 -6.59
N GLU A 95 19.37 2.22 -6.49
CA GLU A 95 20.25 2.18 -7.67
C GLU A 95 19.73 1.16 -8.70
N GLY A 96 19.67 1.57 -9.96
CA GLY A 96 19.23 0.71 -11.06
C GLY A 96 17.74 0.35 -11.06
N VAL A 97 16.91 0.90 -10.17
CA VAL A 97 15.48 0.51 -10.09
C VAL A 97 14.67 0.82 -11.34
N LEU A 98 15.11 1.81 -12.13
CA LEU A 98 14.56 2.20 -13.43
C LEU A 98 15.42 1.69 -14.60
N GLN A 99 16.33 0.75 -14.36
CA GLN A 99 17.03 0.08 -15.45
C GLN A 99 16.12 -1.01 -16.02
N HIS A 100 15.82 -0.93 -17.31
CA HIS A 100 15.19 -2.03 -18.04
C HIS A 100 16.23 -2.83 -18.81
N SER A 101 15.89 -4.07 -19.16
CA SER A 101 16.70 -4.86 -20.09
C SER A 101 16.65 -4.30 -21.51
N GLU A 102 17.53 -4.76 -22.40
CA GLU A 102 17.42 -4.46 -23.84
C GLU A 102 16.23 -5.18 -24.50
N ALA A 103 15.68 -6.23 -23.88
CA ALA A 103 14.54 -6.95 -24.41
C ALA A 103 13.26 -6.09 -24.32
N PRO A 104 12.42 -6.07 -25.38
CA PRO A 104 11.16 -5.34 -25.37
C PRO A 104 10.23 -5.71 -24.23
N GLY A 105 9.46 -4.72 -23.75
CA GLY A 105 8.49 -4.88 -22.68
C GLY A 105 8.71 -3.95 -21.51
N LEU A 106 7.91 -4.16 -20.47
CA LEU A 106 7.92 -3.34 -19.27
C LEU A 106 8.61 -4.09 -18.12
N GLN A 107 9.75 -3.57 -17.69
CA GLN A 107 10.35 -3.97 -16.42
C GLN A 107 9.57 -3.30 -15.28
N ILE A 108 8.91 -4.10 -14.44
CA ILE A 108 8.11 -3.61 -13.32
C ILE A 108 8.82 -3.96 -12.02
N THR A 109 9.20 -2.94 -11.26
CA THR A 109 9.74 -3.10 -9.90
C THR A 109 8.76 -2.50 -8.90
N TYR A 110 8.50 -3.19 -7.79
CA TYR A 110 7.66 -2.66 -6.70
C TYR A 110 8.54 -2.20 -5.54
N ALA A 111 8.18 -1.09 -4.91
CA ALA A 111 8.86 -0.62 -3.70
C ALA A 111 8.77 -1.64 -2.57
N SER A 112 9.85 -1.73 -1.78
CA SER A 112 9.87 -2.53 -0.55
C SER A 112 8.91 -1.97 0.49
N ASP A 113 8.45 -2.80 1.42
CA ASP A 113 7.57 -2.36 2.49
C ASP A 113 8.22 -1.26 3.35
N GLU A 114 9.54 -1.29 3.53
CA GLU A 114 10.27 -0.27 4.29
C GLU A 114 10.36 1.07 3.54
N PHE A 115 10.63 1.04 2.22
CA PHE A 115 10.56 2.24 1.37
C PHE A 115 9.15 2.86 1.42
N LEU A 116 8.13 2.01 1.30
CA LEU A 116 6.74 2.42 1.40
C LEU A 116 6.43 2.99 2.79
N MET A 117 6.95 2.39 3.86
CA MET A 117 6.79 2.91 5.22
C MET A 117 7.37 4.32 5.35
N ALA A 118 8.61 4.54 4.89
CA ALA A 118 9.25 5.86 4.93
C ALA A 118 8.40 6.92 4.19
N THR A 119 7.95 6.64 2.96
CA THR A 119 7.13 7.59 2.19
C THR A 119 5.78 7.87 2.84
N LYS A 120 5.19 6.90 3.55
CA LYS A 120 3.91 7.07 4.25
C LYS A 120 4.07 7.85 5.55
N LEU A 121 5.17 7.65 6.27
CA LEU A 121 5.53 8.40 7.47
C LEU A 121 5.83 9.86 7.18
N ILE A 122 6.35 10.18 5.99
CA ILE A 122 6.51 11.56 5.53
C ILE A 122 5.16 12.14 5.08
N ALA A 123 4.40 11.44 4.23
CA ALA A 123 3.18 12.00 3.66
C ALA A 123 2.03 12.20 4.67
N GLN A 124 1.82 11.22 5.57
CA GLN A 124 0.78 11.17 6.62
C GLN A 124 -0.57 11.83 6.33
N ARG A 125 -1.08 11.70 5.11
CA ARG A 125 -2.44 12.14 4.78
C ARG A 125 -3.43 11.20 5.47
N ARG A 126 -4.69 11.61 5.56
CA ARG A 126 -5.75 10.78 6.17
C ARG A 126 -5.80 9.35 5.60
N LYS A 127 -5.56 9.19 4.30
CA LYS A 127 -5.57 7.89 3.62
C LYS A 127 -4.34 7.01 3.93
N ASP A 128 -3.26 7.59 4.43
CA ASP A 128 -2.01 6.87 4.68
C ASP A 128 -2.03 6.13 6.04
N ALA A 129 -2.96 6.44 6.95
CA ALA A 129 -3.02 5.81 8.27
C ALA A 129 -3.20 4.27 8.22
N ALA A 130 -4.10 3.77 7.37
CA ALA A 130 -4.30 2.33 7.19
C ALA A 130 -3.09 1.65 6.54
N ASP A 131 -2.41 2.36 5.64
CA ASP A 131 -1.19 1.89 4.98
C ASP A 131 -0.03 1.78 6.01
N ILE A 132 0.15 2.77 6.89
CA ILE A 132 1.14 2.74 7.98
C ILE A 132 0.90 1.55 8.91
N ILE A 133 -0.34 1.33 9.34
CA ILE A 133 -0.70 0.19 10.21
C ILE A 133 -0.39 -1.14 9.50
N THR A 134 -0.76 -1.26 8.22
CA THR A 134 -0.53 -2.48 7.44
C THR A 134 0.96 -2.78 7.29
N LEU A 135 1.75 -1.76 6.94
CA LEU A 135 3.20 -1.88 6.77
C LEU A 135 3.88 -2.17 8.11
N ALA A 136 3.44 -1.56 9.21
CA ALA A 136 3.96 -1.84 10.54
C ALA A 136 3.77 -3.33 10.90
N GLY A 137 2.60 -3.89 10.60
CA GLY A 137 2.35 -5.34 10.78
C GLY A 137 3.29 -6.23 9.99
N ARG A 138 3.59 -5.87 8.74
CA ARG A 138 4.50 -6.66 7.88
C ARG A 138 5.95 -6.57 8.29
N LEU A 139 6.35 -5.42 8.82
CA LEU A 139 7.72 -5.14 9.24
C LEU A 139 7.98 -5.55 10.70
N GLY A 140 6.96 -6.02 11.44
CA GLY A 140 7.07 -6.32 12.88
C GLY A 140 7.30 -5.05 13.73
N MET A 141 6.78 -3.91 13.26
CA MET A 141 6.94 -2.58 13.81
C MET A 141 5.66 -2.07 14.49
N GLU A 142 4.73 -2.94 14.87
CA GLU A 142 3.44 -2.53 15.46
C GLU A 142 3.62 -1.79 16.80
N ASN A 143 4.72 -2.04 17.50
CA ASN A 143 5.11 -1.39 18.75
C ASN A 143 6.28 -0.39 18.57
N ALA A 144 6.59 0.01 17.33
CA ALA A 144 7.71 0.91 17.07
C ALA A 144 7.53 2.25 17.79
N THR A 145 8.61 2.72 18.40
CA THR A 145 8.69 4.03 19.04
C THR A 145 8.83 5.14 17.98
N ALA A 146 8.67 6.40 18.38
CA ALA A 146 8.99 7.52 17.49
C ALA A 146 10.42 7.42 16.93
N ASP A 147 11.41 7.13 17.77
CA ASP A 147 12.82 7.00 17.37
C ASP A 147 13.05 5.88 16.34
N ASP A 148 12.32 4.76 16.44
CA ASP A 148 12.39 3.67 15.46
C ASP A 148 11.83 4.10 14.09
N LEU A 149 10.74 4.88 14.10
CA LEU A 149 10.09 5.38 12.89
C LEU A 149 10.92 6.48 12.21
N GLU A 150 11.60 7.34 12.98
CA GLU A 150 12.57 8.30 12.47
C GLU A 150 13.76 7.63 11.80
N GLN A 151 14.25 6.52 12.37
CA GLN A 151 15.31 5.73 11.75
C GLN A 151 14.89 5.15 10.40
N VAL A 152 13.62 4.78 10.23
CA VAL A 152 13.09 4.36 8.93
C VAL A 152 13.07 5.54 7.95
N ILE A 153 12.61 6.71 8.36
CA ILE A 153 12.60 7.90 7.50
C ILE A 153 14.02 8.25 7.05
N SER A 154 14.95 8.40 7.98
CA SER A 154 16.34 8.84 7.74
C SER A 154 17.17 7.84 6.92
N ARG A 155 16.80 6.55 6.93
CA ARG A 155 17.43 5.53 6.07
C ARG A 155 17.17 5.77 4.57
N TYR A 156 16.03 6.35 4.23
CA TYR A 156 15.63 6.57 2.84
C TYR A 156 15.74 8.04 2.43
N TYR A 157 15.23 8.96 3.24
CA TYR A 157 15.33 10.39 2.98
C TYR A 157 16.66 10.94 3.50
N THR A 158 17.70 10.79 2.69
CA THR A 158 19.08 11.19 3.02
C THR A 158 19.46 12.58 2.50
N ASP A 159 18.56 13.23 1.75
CA ASP A 159 18.76 14.55 1.17
C ASP A 159 17.96 15.58 1.98
N GLU A 160 18.66 16.44 2.70
CA GLU A 160 18.08 17.44 3.60
C GLU A 160 17.36 18.56 2.83
N ASP A 161 17.89 18.99 1.69
CA ASP A 161 17.27 20.04 0.85
C ASP A 161 15.95 19.52 0.26
N ALA A 162 15.92 18.26 -0.17
CA ALA A 162 14.70 17.61 -0.63
C ALA A 162 13.67 17.48 0.50
N LEU A 163 14.12 17.15 1.72
CA LEU A 163 13.24 17.07 2.88
C LEU A 163 12.69 18.43 3.28
N GLU A 164 13.49 19.49 3.31
CA GLU A 164 13.04 20.86 3.60
C GLU A 164 11.88 21.28 2.69
N PHE A 165 12.01 20.98 1.39
CA PHE A 165 10.93 21.19 0.43
C PHE A 165 9.66 20.37 0.74
N ILE A 166 9.82 19.14 1.23
CA ILE A 166 8.69 18.22 1.47
C ILE A 166 7.95 18.53 2.78
N VAL A 167 8.69 18.83 3.86
CA VAL A 167 8.09 19.07 5.18
C VAL A 167 7.71 20.55 5.41
N ASP A 168 8.16 21.47 4.56
CA ASP A 168 7.80 22.90 4.57
C ASP A 168 8.03 23.55 5.95
N GLY A 169 9.20 23.29 6.54
CA GLY A 169 9.52 23.69 7.91
C GLY A 169 10.94 24.24 8.07
N GLU A 170 11.11 25.21 8.98
CA GLU A 170 12.41 25.82 9.31
C GLU A 170 13.36 24.85 10.05
N ASP A 171 12.82 23.76 10.62
CA ASP A 171 13.57 22.71 11.33
C ASP A 171 13.06 21.33 10.89
N VAL A 172 13.73 20.78 9.86
CA VAL A 172 13.40 19.48 9.26
C VAL A 172 13.43 18.35 10.29
N GLY A 173 14.42 18.36 11.19
CA GLY A 173 14.57 17.33 12.22
C GLY A 173 13.38 17.33 13.19
N ARG A 174 12.94 18.51 13.62
CA ARG A 174 11.75 18.66 14.46
C ARG A 174 10.48 18.17 13.75
N GLU A 175 10.29 18.52 12.48
CA GLU A 175 9.10 18.09 11.73
C GLU A 175 9.06 16.56 11.55
N ILE A 176 10.20 15.94 11.23
CA ILE A 176 10.33 14.48 11.16
C ILE A 176 9.99 13.83 12.51
N HIS A 177 10.50 14.38 13.61
CA HIS A 177 10.17 13.88 14.95
C HIS A 177 8.67 13.98 15.26
N LEU A 178 8.03 15.10 14.91
CA LEU A 178 6.57 15.27 15.11
C LEU A 178 5.75 14.28 14.28
N LEU A 179 6.17 14.00 13.04
CA LEU A 179 5.57 12.97 12.20
C LEU A 179 5.72 11.59 12.85
N ALA A 180 6.91 11.24 13.32
CA ALA A 180 7.16 9.96 13.97
C ALA A 180 6.33 9.76 15.25
N VAL A 181 6.26 10.76 16.12
CA VAL A 181 5.40 10.76 17.33
C VAL A 181 3.93 10.58 16.97
N LYS A 182 3.46 11.21 15.89
CA LYS A 182 2.08 11.04 15.42
C LYS A 182 1.82 9.61 14.92
N ALA A 183 2.77 8.99 14.24
CA ALA A 183 2.66 7.62 13.77
C ALA A 183 2.73 6.60 14.92
N GLU A 184 3.60 6.79 15.91
CA GLU A 184 3.65 5.98 17.13
C GLU A 184 2.27 5.98 17.84
N ARG A 185 1.67 7.16 18.02
CA ARG A 185 0.33 7.29 18.63
C ARG A 185 -0.75 6.57 17.83
N LEU A 186 -0.67 6.63 16.50
CA LEU A 186 -1.59 5.92 15.61
C LEU A 186 -1.49 4.40 15.84
N LEU A 187 -0.27 3.87 15.86
CA LEU A 187 -0.01 2.43 16.06
C LEU A 187 -0.49 1.97 17.45
N ALA A 188 -0.13 2.69 18.51
CA ALA A 188 -0.56 2.39 19.87
C ALA A 188 -2.10 2.40 20.02
N THR A 189 -2.77 3.35 19.38
CA THR A 189 -4.25 3.43 19.38
C THR A 189 -4.88 2.23 18.66
N HIS A 190 -4.31 1.81 17.52
CA HIS A 190 -4.78 0.65 16.79
C HIS A 190 -4.61 -0.65 17.59
N GLN A 191 -3.48 -0.82 18.28
CA GLN A 191 -3.23 -1.98 19.13
C GLN A 191 -4.16 -2.06 20.35
N ALA A 192 -4.40 -0.93 21.03
CA ALA A 192 -5.35 -0.85 22.13
C ALA A 192 -6.78 -1.21 21.67
N GLY A 193 -7.17 -0.73 20.48
CA GLY A 193 -8.43 -1.09 19.84
C GLY A 193 -8.54 -2.58 19.50
N SER A 194 -7.49 -3.17 18.96
CA SER A 194 -7.43 -4.59 18.59
C SER A 194 -7.49 -5.51 19.81
N THR A 195 -6.79 -5.14 20.89
CA THR A 195 -6.78 -5.88 22.17
C THR A 195 -8.16 -5.89 22.83
N ARG A 196 -8.93 -4.80 22.70
CA ARG A 196 -10.29 -4.69 23.27
C ARG A 196 -11.33 -5.54 22.52
N VAL A 197 -11.05 -5.92 21.27
CA VAL A 197 -11.97 -6.68 20.39
C VAL A 197 -11.67 -8.19 20.39
N ALA A 198 -10.57 -8.64 21.01
CA ALA A 198 -10.26 -10.07 21.15
C ALA A 198 -11.39 -10.82 21.90
N PRO A 199 -11.85 -11.98 21.41
CA PRO A 199 -13.04 -12.64 21.95
C PRO A 199 -12.75 -13.25 23.33
N THR A 200 -13.69 -13.06 24.26
CA THR A 200 -13.81 -13.87 25.47
C THR A 200 -14.04 -15.33 25.07
N ALA A 201 -12.97 -16.10 24.94
CA ALA A 201 -13.03 -17.54 24.89
C ALA A 201 -13.35 -18.06 26.30
N GLY A 202 -14.51 -18.69 26.46
CA GLY A 202 -14.81 -19.53 27.63
C GLY A 202 -15.92 -19.04 28.56
N ALA A 203 -17.16 -18.98 28.05
CA ALA A 203 -18.33 -19.18 28.90
C ALA A 203 -19.10 -20.39 28.35
N VAL A 204 -18.76 -21.58 28.85
CA VAL A 204 -19.49 -22.81 28.58
C VAL A 204 -20.87 -22.67 29.21
N ALA A 205 -21.92 -22.56 28.39
CA ALA A 205 -23.29 -22.65 28.86
C ALA A 205 -23.57 -24.10 29.34
N PRO A 206 -24.26 -24.29 30.49
CA PRO A 206 -24.52 -25.64 30.99
C PRO A 206 -25.56 -26.34 30.10
N ALA A 207 -25.26 -27.58 29.74
CA ALA A 207 -26.11 -28.43 28.93
C ALA A 207 -27.45 -28.73 29.62
N VAL A 208 -28.55 -28.37 28.95
CA VAL A 208 -29.90 -28.78 29.34
C VAL A 208 -30.06 -30.28 29.10
N ARG A 209 -30.14 -31.04 30.19
CA ARG A 209 -30.39 -32.49 30.20
C ARG A 209 -31.84 -32.77 29.78
N ARG A 210 -32.05 -33.15 28.51
CA ARG A 210 -33.35 -33.72 28.08
C ARG A 210 -33.52 -35.12 28.67
N GLN A 211 -34.52 -35.28 29.54
CA GLN A 211 -35.00 -36.60 29.96
C GLN A 211 -35.74 -37.23 28.78
N ASN A 212 -35.34 -38.45 28.41
CA ASN A 212 -36.05 -39.29 27.47
C ASN A 212 -36.42 -40.61 28.20
N ARG A 213 -37.69 -40.76 28.55
CA ARG A 213 -38.39 -42.01 28.90
C ARG A 213 -39.84 -41.77 28.48
N GLY A 214 -40.49 -42.55 27.63
CA GLY A 214 -40.25 -43.87 27.10
C GLY A 214 -41.64 -44.46 26.91
N SER A 215 -42.11 -44.54 25.67
CA SER A 215 -43.41 -45.13 25.33
C SER A 215 -43.15 -46.36 24.47
N THR A 216 -43.28 -47.53 25.09
CA THR A 216 -43.28 -48.84 24.43
C THR A 216 -44.69 -49.13 23.89
N PRO A 217 -44.85 -49.69 22.67
CA PRO A 217 -46.14 -50.18 22.21
C PRO A 217 -46.36 -51.69 22.46
N GLU A 218 -47.63 -52.01 22.73
CA GLU A 218 -48.38 -53.25 22.46
C GLU A 218 -47.97 -54.62 23.02
N ARG A 219 -48.93 -55.29 23.71
CA ARG A 219 -49.78 -56.38 23.17
C ARG A 219 -50.71 -56.95 24.26
N GLY A 220 -51.96 -57.22 23.89
CA GLY A 220 -52.96 -57.93 24.72
C GLY A 220 -54.37 -57.43 24.49
#